data_AF-A0A0T7BZ87-F1
#
_entry.id   AF-A0A0T7BZ87-F1
#
_cell.length_a   1.000
_cell.length_b   1.000
_cell.length_c   1.000
_cell.angle_alpha   90.00
_cell.angle_beta   90.00
_cell.angle_gamma   90.00
#
_symmetry.space_group_name_H-M   'P 1'
#
loop_
_entity.id
_entity.type
_entity.pdbx_description
1 polymer ?
#
loop_
_entity_poly.entity_id
_entity_poly.type
_entity_poly.pdbx_seq_one_letter_code
_entity_poly.pdbx_strand_id
1 'polypeptide(L)' 'MTKSKPSHYSRLFQLTVRFFKYLLLAIFGLTIAYILSMSFGVFSLFAALLPFLGDLFGKLTVILLCLITVTVILESLR' A
#
# COMPACT_ATOMS: atom_id res chain seq x y z
N MET A 1 12.76 -30.21 22.60
CA MET A 1 12.42 -30.80 21.29
C MET A 1 11.36 -29.93 20.64
N THR A 2 11.68 -29.43 19.46
CA THR A 2 11.06 -28.33 18.73
C THR A 2 9.75 -28.72 18.04
N LYS A 3 8.69 -27.92 18.24
CA LYS A 3 7.57 -27.83 17.28
C LYS A 3 7.16 -26.36 17.10
N SER A 4 7.99 -25.60 16.39
CA SER A 4 7.55 -24.31 15.83
C SER A 4 7.10 -24.54 14.38
N LYS A 5 5.79 -24.32 14.16
CA LYS A 5 5.07 -24.59 12.90
C LYS A 5 5.65 -23.79 11.72
N PRO A 6 5.59 -24.35 10.50
CA PRO A 6 6.29 -23.83 9.33
C PRO A 6 5.64 -22.59 8.68
N SER A 7 6.50 -21.66 8.25
CA SER A 7 6.45 -20.85 7.00
C SER A 7 5.29 -19.89 6.69
N HIS A 8 4.29 -19.70 7.55
CA HIS A 8 3.18 -18.78 7.24
C HIS A 8 3.55 -17.28 7.39
N TYR A 9 4.49 -16.97 8.29
CA TYR A 9 4.92 -15.59 8.61
C TYR A 9 5.69 -14.91 7.48
N SER A 10 6.58 -15.64 6.80
CA SER A 10 7.32 -15.08 5.66
C SER A 10 6.42 -14.70 4.49
N ARG A 11 5.27 -15.38 4.32
CA ARG A 11 4.30 -15.02 3.27
C ARG A 11 3.53 -13.76 3.61
N LEU A 12 3.11 -13.59 4.87
CA LEU A 12 2.43 -12.36 5.32
C LEU A 12 3.36 -11.15 5.22
N PHE A 13 4.61 -11.29 5.66
CA PHE A 13 5.62 -10.25 5.53
C PHE A 13 5.93 -9.92 4.05
N GLN A 14 6.07 -10.94 3.19
CA GLN A 14 6.24 -10.72 1.75
C GLN A 14 5.03 -10.02 1.11
N LEU A 15 3.81 -10.32 1.54
CA LEU A 15 2.60 -9.64 1.08
C LEU A 15 2.65 -8.16 1.48
N THR A 16 2.95 -7.84 2.74
CA THR A 16 3.11 -6.46 3.22
C THR A 16 4.15 -5.71 2.40
N VAL A 17 5.34 -6.30 2.17
CA VAL A 17 6.41 -5.68 1.38
C VAL A 17 6.00 -5.50 -0.08
N ARG A 18 5.31 -6.48 -0.68
CA ARG A 18 4.76 -6.33 -2.04
C ARG A 18 3.75 -5.20 -2.12
N PHE A 19 2.78 -5.16 -1.22
CA PHE A 19 1.78 -4.09 -1.19
C PHE A 19 2.41 -2.72 -0.98
N PHE A 20 3.38 -2.60 -0.08
CA PHE A 20 4.12 -1.36 0.14
C PHE A 20 4.84 -0.90 -1.13
N LYS A 21 5.47 -1.82 -1.86
CA LYS A 21 6.09 -1.52 -3.17
C LYS A 21 5.06 -1.01 -4.18
N TYR A 22 3.88 -1.63 -4.27
CA TYR A 22 2.81 -1.16 -5.16
C TYR A 22 2.27 0.21 -4.73
N LEU A 23 2.16 0.45 -3.42
CA LEU A 23 1.71 1.72 -2.86
C LEU A 23 2.70 2.85 -3.21
N LEU A 24 4.01 2.62 -3.02
CA LEU A 24 5.04 3.56 -3.47
C LEU A 24 4.98 3.84 -4.97
N LEU A 25 4.81 2.78 -5.77
CA LEU A 25 4.73 2.91 -7.23
C LEU A 25 3.50 3.75 -7.64
N ALA A 26 2.38 3.55 -6.95
CA ALA A 26 1.15 4.31 -7.18
C ALA A 26 1.28 5.78 -6.75
N ILE A 27 1.94 6.09 -5.61
CA ILE A 27 2.21 7.48 -5.21
C ILE A 27 3.14 8.14 -6.24
N PHE A 28 4.17 7.42 -6.69
CA PHE A 28 5.10 7.95 -7.68
C PHE A 28 4.40 8.26 -9.01
N GLY A 29 3.55 7.35 -9.48
CA GLY A 29 2.73 7.58 -10.66
C GLY A 29 1.77 8.76 -10.47
N LEU A 30 1.15 8.89 -9.30
CA LEU A 30 0.28 10.01 -8.97
C LEU A 30 1.02 11.34 -8.99
N THR A 31 2.22 11.40 -8.41
CA THR A 31 3.08 12.60 -8.41
C THR A 31 3.47 13.00 -9.83
N ILE A 32 3.90 12.04 -10.66
CA ILE A 32 4.25 12.32 -12.06
C ILE A 32 3.03 12.88 -12.80
N ALA A 33 1.88 12.22 -12.67
CA ALA A 33 0.67 12.59 -13.37
C ALA A 33 0.11 13.94 -12.87
N TYR A 34 0.28 14.27 -11.59
CA TYR A 34 0.00 15.59 -11.02
C TYR A 34 0.89 16.68 -11.64
N ILE A 35 2.20 16.44 -11.73
CA ILE A 35 3.15 17.38 -12.37
C ILE A 35 2.80 17.57 -13.85
N LEU A 36 2.54 16.49 -14.59
CA LEU A 36 2.12 16.56 -15.99
C LEU A 36 0.82 17.35 -16.15
N SER A 37 -0.17 17.10 -15.29
CA SER A 37 -1.45 17.81 -15.33
C SER A 37 -1.29 19.29 -15.02
N MET A 38 -0.37 19.64 -14.12
CA MET A 38 -0.02 21.02 -13.80
C MET A 38 0.67 21.71 -14.98
N SER A 39 1.55 21.00 -15.70
CA SER A 39 2.20 21.51 -16.92
C SER A 39 1.25 21.66 -18.11
N PHE A 40 0.26 20.78 -18.25
CA PHE A 40 -0.70 20.80 -19.35
C PHE A 40 -1.93 21.69 -19.10
N GLY A 41 -2.13 22.17 -17.86
CA GLY A 41 -3.32 22.95 -17.49
C GLY A 41 -4.62 22.12 -17.43
N VAL A 42 -4.52 20.80 -17.49
CA VAL A 42 -5.65 19.85 -17.50
C VAL A 42 -6.05 19.44 -16.08
N PHE A 43 -5.89 20.37 -15.13
CA PHE A 43 -6.07 20.13 -13.70
C PHE A 43 -7.48 19.65 -13.35
N SER A 44 -8.50 20.08 -14.11
CA SER A 44 -9.90 19.70 -13.87
C SER A 44 -10.19 18.21 -14.09
N LEU A 45 -9.58 17.56 -15.08
CA LEU A 45 -9.75 16.11 -15.27
C LEU A 45 -9.04 15.32 -14.17
N PHE A 46 -7.89 15.81 -13.74
CA PHE A 46 -7.13 15.21 -12.65
C PHE A 46 -7.87 15.33 -11.32
N ALA A 47 -8.48 16.49 -11.05
CA ALA A 47 -9.29 16.74 -9.86
C ALA A 47 -10.51 15.80 -9.78
N ALA A 48 -11.13 15.45 -10.91
CA ALA A 48 -12.23 14.49 -10.97
C ALA A 48 -11.77 13.04 -10.71
N LEU A 49 -10.54 12.69 -11.07
CA LEU A 49 -9.99 11.35 -10.89
C LEU A 49 -9.33 11.14 -9.51
N LEU A 50 -8.87 12.23 -8.89
CA LEU A 50 -8.27 12.25 -7.56
C LEU A 50 -9.09 11.55 -6.46
N PRO A 51 -10.42 11.76 -6.33
CA PRO A 51 -11.21 11.05 -5.32
C PRO A 51 -11.26 9.55 -5.56
N PHE A 52 -11.26 9.11 -6.83
CA PHE A 52 -11.27 7.67 -7.16
C PHE A 52 -9.94 7.01 -6.77
N LEU A 53 -8.81 7.67 -7.04
CA LEU A 53 -7.51 7.19 -6.57
C LEU A 53 -7.39 7.26 -5.05
N GLY A 54 -7.94 8.30 -4.42
CA GLY A 54 -7.97 8.47 -2.97
C GLY A 54 -8.73 7.34 -2.26
N ASP A 55 -9.89 6.94 -2.77
CA ASP A 55 -10.65 5.80 -2.23
C ASP A 55 -9.86 4.49 -2.34
N LEU A 56 -9.25 4.25 -3.51
CA LEU A 56 -8.41 3.08 -3.73
C LEU A 56 -7.21 3.06 -2.76
N PHE A 57 -6.56 4.20 -2.58
CA PHE A 57 -5.46 4.39 -1.64
C PHE A 57 -5.88 4.18 -0.20
N GLY A 58 -7.04 4.69 0.20
CA GLY A 58 -7.60 4.50 1.52
C GLY A 58 -7.81 3.02 1.82
N LYS A 59 -8.44 2.29 0.90
CA LYS A 59 -8.65 0.84 1.06
C LYS A 59 -7.33 0.06 1.13
N LEU A 60 -6.37 0.39 0.27
CA LEU A 60 -5.04 -0.23 0.30
C LEU A 60 -4.30 0.07 1.61
N THR A 61 -4.41 1.30 2.12
CA THR A 61 -3.77 1.71 3.38
C THR A 61 -4.38 0.98 4.57
N VAL A 62 -5.71 0.83 4.63
CA VAL A 62 -6.39 0.08 5.69
C VAL A 62 -5.99 -1.41 5.68
N ILE A 63 -5.96 -2.03 4.49
CA ILE A 63 -5.52 -3.42 4.33
C ILE A 63 -4.06 -3.57 4.78
N LEU A 64 -3.19 -2.63 4.40
CA LEU A 64 -1.79 -2.66 4.77
C LEU A 64 -1.58 -2.47 6.28
N LEU A 65 -2.29 -1.52 6.88
CA LEU A 65 -2.25 -1.27 8.32
C LEU A 65 -2.69 -2.52 9.08
N CYS A 66 -3.76 -3.18 8.63
CA CYS A 66 -4.22 -4.44 9.18
C CYS A 66 -3.13 -5.53 9.11
N LEU A 67 -2.48 -5.69 7.95
CA LEU A 67 -1.37 -6.65 7.80
C LEU A 67 -0.19 -6.33 8.72
N ILE A 68 0.16 -5.05 8.87
CA ILE A 68 1.24 -4.60 9.75
C ILE A 68 0.88 -4.94 11.20
N THR A 69 -0.32 -4.60 11.67
CA THR A 69 -0.78 -4.91 13.03
C THR A 69 -0.74 -6.42 13.29
N VAL A 70 -1.23 -7.24 12.36
CA VAL A 70 -1.15 -8.70 12.47
C VAL A 70 0.31 -9.16 12.55
N THR A 71 1.20 -8.60 11.73
CA THR A 71 2.63 -8.93 11.73
C THR A 71 3.30 -8.57 13.06
N VAL A 72 3.03 -7.38 13.60
CA VAL A 72 3.60 -6.90 14.87
C VAL A 72 3.10 -7.73 16.06
N ILE A 73 1.80 -8.03 16.13
CA ILE A 73 1.24 -8.88 17.19
C ILE A 73 1.87 -10.27 17.14
N LEU A 74 2.02 -10.82 15.93
CA LEU A 74 2.63 -12.12 15.70
C LEU A 74 4.11 -12.17 16.07
N GLU A 75 4.86 -11.12 15.77
CA GLU A 75 6.27 -10.99 16.15
C GLU A 75 6.43 -10.78 17.65
N SER A 76 5.50 -10.06 18.29
CA SER A 76 5.51 -9.81 19.73
C SER A 76 5.02 -11.02 20.56
N LEU A 77 4.29 -11.96 19.96
CA LEU A 77 3.89 -13.23 20.59
C LEU A 77 5.00 -14.29 20.56
N ARG A 78 6.08 -14.06 19.81
CA ARG A 78 7.23 -14.94 19.67
C ARG A 78 8.32 -14.57 20.69
#